data_AF-A0A0J6Y785-F1
#
_entry.id   AF-A0A0J6Y785-F1
#
_cell.length_a   1.000
_cell.length_b   1.000
_cell.length_c   1.000
_cell.angle_alpha   90.00
_cell.angle_beta   90.00
_cell.angle_gamma   90.00
#
_symmetry.space_group_name_H-M   'P 1'
#
loop_
_entity.id
_entity.type
_entity.pdbx_description
1 polymer ?
#
loop_
_entity_poly.entity_id
_entity_poly.type
_entity_poly.pdbx_seq_one_letter_code
_entity_poly.pdbx_strand_id
1 'polypeptide(L)'
;MKLVLLLSAAYIAAGFVIPGQSSLDPFIGYSASIPSPVSDDSRAEGGIAFSTSYTEEIFNNIEIASTLALYQPQSGRLSKPEKNAVDEFSHDYLDANSPNFCGHHGDPEKTTYQLINSTKRTKLFAKLVSQFDDIVDLLNSTKENHTVLVPRDKALQKAMNHHPPKEYVKKFVQYHILKEPKTAREIFHSRTIRTLLEQSELGDHDQRISTQFGVGGLTLNYISHIVKPDLCAKNGLVQILDHILLPPFQSSDTLSLVPSVFSALDFGLWKTGLYEKLNDTSSHTGGTFFAPTNIAFRKLGPRVNAFLFSRWGEKHLKALLEYHIVFGHTLYSDAYHQPKKDEDSKTIHVDLPTLLENHRLSIDIARFYRFATMKINGFISVASSDIIARDGVIHVLNDVLIPPKHPNHDRYPYIPRPGEDDDSPVPTVEDIIERFNPYIRED
;
A
#
# COMPACT_ATOMS: atom_id res chain seq x y z
N MET A 1 19.28 -2.38 10.14
CA MET A 1 19.23 -1.42 9.01
C MET A 1 20.50 -1.35 8.15
N LYS A 2 21.74 -1.50 8.65
CA LYS A 2 22.94 -1.45 7.76
C LYS A 2 23.16 -2.69 6.86
N LEU A 3 22.53 -3.84 7.15
CA LEU A 3 22.71 -5.05 6.34
C LEU A 3 21.93 -5.01 5.00
N VAL A 4 20.83 -4.24 4.93
CA VAL A 4 20.03 -4.07 3.70
C VAL A 4 20.66 -3.03 2.75
N LEU A 5 21.44 -2.09 3.30
CA LEU A 5 22.18 -1.05 2.55
C LEU A 5 23.32 -1.58 1.68
N LEU A 6 23.88 -2.75 2.00
CA LEU A 6 24.91 -3.39 1.17
C LEU A 6 24.31 -4.13 -0.04
N LEU A 7 23.06 -4.57 0.06
CA LEU A 7 22.36 -5.26 -1.05
C LEU A 7 21.81 -4.27 -2.08
N SER A 8 21.41 -3.06 -1.68
CA SER A 8 20.97 -2.01 -2.62
C SER A 8 22.10 -1.44 -3.47
N ALA A 9 23.32 -1.31 -2.93
CA ALA A 9 24.50 -0.91 -3.71
C ALA A 9 24.98 -2.00 -4.69
N ALA A 10 24.87 -3.28 -4.31
CA ALA A 10 25.28 -4.39 -5.17
C ALA A 10 24.35 -4.59 -6.39
N TYR A 11 23.06 -4.24 -6.28
CA TYR A 11 22.13 -4.36 -7.40
C TYR A 11 22.27 -3.24 -8.45
N ILE A 12 22.82 -2.08 -8.07
CA ILE A 12 23.12 -0.98 -9.01
C ILE A 12 24.38 -1.29 -9.84
N ALA A 13 25.27 -2.17 -9.36
CA ALA A 13 26.48 -2.56 -10.07
C ALA A 13 26.28 -3.66 -11.14
N ALA A 14 25.14 -4.36 -11.16
CA ALA A 14 24.87 -5.43 -12.13
C ALA A 14 24.12 -4.96 -13.40
N GLY A 15 23.87 -3.65 -13.54
CA GLY A 15 23.17 -3.06 -14.70
C GLY A 15 24.05 -2.37 -15.74
N PHE A 16 25.38 -2.30 -15.55
CA PHE A 16 26.29 -1.64 -16.47
C PHE A 16 27.28 -2.64 -17.06
N VAL A 17 26.93 -3.21 -18.20
CA VAL A 17 27.90 -3.85 -19.09
C VAL A 17 28.73 -2.74 -19.73
N ILE A 18 29.95 -2.54 -19.23
CA ILE A 18 31.00 -1.78 -19.92
C ILE A 18 31.71 -2.77 -20.85
N PRO A 19 31.67 -2.60 -22.19
CA PRO A 19 32.47 -3.43 -23.07
C PRO A 19 33.92 -2.94 -23.05
N GLY A 20 34.85 -3.83 -22.72
CA GLY A 20 36.29 -3.63 -22.89
C GLY A 20 37.11 -3.86 -21.62
N GLN A 21 37.45 -5.12 -21.34
CA GLN A 21 38.56 -5.46 -20.45
C GLN A 21 39.88 -5.28 -21.19
N SER A 22 40.75 -4.40 -20.70
CA SER A 22 42.19 -4.65 -20.66
C SER A 22 42.89 -3.65 -19.75
N SER A 23 43.68 -4.21 -18.83
CA SER A 23 44.67 -3.61 -17.90
C SER A 23 44.16 -2.90 -16.65
N LEU A 24 44.08 -3.64 -15.53
CA LEU A 24 44.29 -3.10 -14.19
C LEU A 24 45.02 -4.13 -13.32
N ASP A 25 46.20 -3.72 -12.84
CA ASP A 25 46.69 -3.86 -11.46
C ASP A 25 48.01 -3.05 -11.33
N PRO A 26 48.47 -2.65 -10.13
CA PRO A 26 47.72 -2.31 -8.92
C PRO A 26 48.24 -0.99 -8.28
N PHE A 27 47.41 -0.23 -7.57
CA PHE A 27 47.93 0.65 -6.49
C PHE A 27 46.97 0.72 -5.32
N ILE A 28 47.39 0.04 -4.26
CA ILE A 28 46.94 0.16 -2.88
C ILE A 28 47.36 1.53 -2.36
N GLY A 29 46.45 2.19 -1.62
CA GLY A 29 46.82 3.17 -0.61
C GLY A 29 45.86 4.34 -0.52
N TYR A 30 44.85 4.24 0.34
CA TYR A 30 44.59 5.24 1.38
C TYR A 30 43.58 4.68 2.38
N SER A 31 44.09 4.37 3.57
CA SER A 31 43.32 4.03 4.77
C SER A 31 42.62 5.28 5.28
N ALA A 32 41.29 5.34 5.17
CA ALA A 32 40.46 6.19 6.02
C ALA A 32 39.81 5.29 7.07
N SER A 33 40.25 5.45 8.31
CA SER A 33 39.70 4.79 9.49
C SER A 33 38.20 5.09 9.64
N ILE A 34 37.37 4.08 9.39
CA ILE A 34 35.94 4.10 9.70
C ILE A 34 35.81 4.00 11.23
N PRO A 35 35.15 4.95 11.92
CA PRO A 35 34.91 4.80 13.34
C PRO A 35 33.94 3.63 13.59
N SER A 36 34.26 2.81 14.59
CA SER A 36 33.40 1.73 15.06
C SER A 36 31.99 2.26 15.38
N PRO A 37 30.93 1.51 15.05
CA PRO A 37 29.56 1.95 15.30
C PRO A 37 29.31 2.03 16.81
N VAL A 38 29.01 3.23 17.28
CA VAL A 38 28.36 3.47 18.57
C VAL A 38 27.00 2.78 18.52
N SER A 39 26.78 1.86 19.47
CA SER A 39 25.51 1.20 19.71
C SER A 39 24.52 2.22 20.28
N ASP A 40 23.72 2.83 19.40
CA ASP A 40 22.59 3.66 19.82
C ASP A 40 21.30 2.85 19.69
N ASP A 41 20.86 2.30 20.82
CA ASP A 41 19.71 1.42 21.02
C ASP A 41 18.35 2.17 20.95
N SER A 42 18.34 3.41 20.46
CA SER A 42 17.21 4.34 20.60
C SER A 42 16.29 4.44 19.37
N ARG A 43 16.50 3.64 18.32
CA ARG A 43 15.74 3.73 17.05
C ARG A 43 14.94 2.48 16.69
N ALA A 44 14.70 1.58 17.66
CA ALA A 44 14.04 0.29 17.48
C ALA A 44 12.62 0.19 18.07
N GLU A 45 11.95 1.29 18.41
CA GLU A 45 10.58 1.24 18.97
C GLU A 45 9.48 0.89 17.93
N GLY A 46 9.82 0.72 16.65
CA GLY A 46 8.89 0.28 15.59
C GLY A 46 9.18 -1.11 15.01
N GLY A 47 10.18 -1.84 15.53
CA GLY A 47 10.66 -3.08 14.94
C GLY A 47 9.72 -4.28 15.15
N ILE A 48 9.00 -4.64 14.08
CA ILE A 48 8.26 -5.90 13.81
C ILE A 48 8.28 -6.92 14.97
N ALA A 49 7.25 -6.90 15.82
CA ALA A 49 7.06 -7.89 16.88
C ALA A 49 6.51 -9.26 16.39
N PHE A 50 6.47 -9.46 15.07
CA PHE A 50 6.00 -10.66 14.39
C PHE A 50 7.13 -11.34 13.61
N SER A 51 6.98 -12.63 13.31
CA SER A 51 8.01 -13.40 12.57
C SER A 51 8.42 -12.72 11.26
N THR A 52 9.73 -12.60 11.02
CA THR A 52 10.31 -12.07 9.77
C THR A 52 9.78 -12.80 8.53
N SER A 53 9.56 -14.12 8.65
CA SER A 53 8.98 -14.94 7.57
C SER A 53 7.59 -14.47 7.14
N TYR A 54 6.81 -13.93 8.07
CA TYR A 54 5.45 -13.49 7.82
C TYR A 54 5.42 -12.14 7.12
N THR A 55 6.32 -11.24 7.53
CA THR A 55 6.50 -9.96 6.86
C THR A 55 7.07 -10.13 5.46
N GLU A 56 8.04 -11.04 5.27
CA GLU A 56 8.56 -11.39 3.94
C GLU A 56 7.46 -11.90 3.00
N GLU A 57 6.54 -12.73 3.51
CA GLU A 57 5.40 -13.24 2.72
C GLU A 57 4.46 -12.12 2.27
N ILE A 58 4.17 -11.14 3.14
CA ILE A 58 3.39 -9.95 2.80
C ILE A 58 4.09 -9.14 1.70
N PHE A 59 5.37 -8.83 1.88
CA PHE A 59 6.11 -8.03 0.90
C PHE A 59 6.26 -8.73 -0.45
N ASN A 60 6.46 -10.04 -0.44
CA ASN A 60 6.46 -10.82 -1.68
C ASN A 60 5.08 -10.80 -2.37
N ASN A 61 3.98 -10.84 -1.64
CA ASN A 61 2.64 -10.71 -2.25
C ASN A 61 2.34 -9.29 -2.74
N ILE A 62 2.84 -8.26 -2.05
CA ILE A 62 2.81 -6.87 -2.54
C ILE A 62 3.62 -6.75 -3.84
N GLU A 63 4.80 -7.36 -3.89
CA GLU A 63 5.63 -7.43 -5.10
C GLU A 63 4.91 -8.17 -6.23
N ILE A 64 4.30 -9.33 -5.97
CA ILE A 64 3.52 -10.08 -6.96
C ILE A 64 2.35 -9.24 -7.45
N ALA A 65 1.57 -8.62 -6.56
CA ALA A 65 0.44 -7.76 -6.96
C ALA A 65 0.91 -6.57 -7.81
N SER A 66 2.03 -5.96 -7.42
CA SER A 66 2.67 -4.88 -8.18
C SER A 66 3.18 -5.37 -9.53
N THR A 67 3.73 -6.59 -9.60
CA THR A 67 4.29 -7.22 -10.81
C THR A 67 3.21 -7.71 -11.76
N LEU A 68 2.13 -8.29 -11.26
CA LEU A 68 0.95 -8.66 -12.05
C LEU A 68 0.30 -7.43 -12.66
N ALA A 69 0.32 -6.29 -11.96
CA ALA A 69 -0.08 -5.02 -12.53
C ALA A 69 0.86 -4.49 -13.64
N LEU A 70 2.10 -4.99 -13.74
CA LEU A 70 3.02 -4.69 -14.86
C LEU A 70 2.62 -5.44 -16.13
N TYR A 71 2.10 -6.67 -15.99
CA TYR A 71 1.60 -7.49 -17.08
C TYR A 71 0.09 -7.27 -17.26
N GLN A 72 -0.29 -6.08 -17.74
CA GLN A 72 -1.61 -5.98 -18.37
C GLN A 72 -1.63 -6.92 -19.58
N PRO A 73 -2.62 -7.81 -19.72
CA PRO A 73 -2.74 -8.60 -20.93
C PRO A 73 -2.87 -7.63 -22.10
N GLN A 74 -2.03 -7.81 -23.12
CA GLN A 74 -2.21 -7.11 -24.39
C GLN A 74 -3.66 -7.28 -24.84
N SER A 75 -4.24 -6.22 -25.39
CA SER A 75 -5.55 -6.20 -26.04
C SER A 75 -5.65 -7.32 -27.07
N GLY A 76 -6.02 -8.51 -26.59
CA GLY A 76 -6.11 -9.75 -27.32
C GLY A 76 -7.33 -10.44 -26.78
N ARG A 77 -8.43 -10.30 -27.51
CA ARG A 77 -9.68 -11.05 -27.44
C ARG A 77 -9.76 -12.01 -26.23
N LEU A 78 -10.42 -11.57 -25.16
CA LEU A 78 -10.81 -12.43 -24.04
C LEU A 78 -11.47 -13.70 -24.61
N SER A 79 -10.73 -14.80 -24.66
CA SER A 79 -11.32 -16.12 -24.81
C SER A 79 -12.23 -16.32 -23.61
N LYS A 80 -13.50 -16.58 -23.88
CA LYS A 80 -14.51 -16.84 -22.85
C LYS A 80 -13.92 -17.76 -21.76
N PRO A 81 -14.00 -17.39 -20.48
CA PRO A 81 -13.57 -18.28 -19.42
C PRO A 81 -14.39 -19.57 -19.52
N GLU A 82 -13.69 -20.70 -19.40
CA GLU A 82 -14.28 -22.02 -19.27
C GLU A 82 -15.31 -21.99 -18.13
N LYS A 83 -16.52 -22.46 -18.43
CA LYS A 83 -17.74 -22.33 -17.60
C LYS A 83 -17.72 -23.10 -16.27
N ASN A 84 -16.57 -23.51 -15.75
CA ASN A 84 -16.52 -24.56 -14.72
C ASN A 84 -16.08 -24.10 -13.33
N ALA A 85 -16.11 -22.79 -13.02
CA ALA A 85 -15.80 -22.30 -11.67
C ALA A 85 -16.79 -21.28 -11.10
N VAL A 86 -17.86 -20.95 -11.84
CA VAL A 86 -18.83 -19.91 -11.45
C VAL A 86 -20.18 -20.49 -11.00
N ASP A 87 -20.49 -21.73 -11.39
CA ASP A 87 -21.82 -22.31 -11.17
C ASP A 87 -21.99 -23.04 -9.82
N GLU A 88 -20.92 -23.24 -9.04
CA GLU A 88 -21.00 -23.98 -7.75
C GLU A 88 -21.18 -23.07 -6.52
N PHE A 89 -21.18 -21.74 -6.69
CA PHE A 89 -21.31 -20.78 -5.59
C PHE A 89 -22.64 -20.00 -5.55
N SER A 90 -23.54 -20.23 -6.51
CA SER A 90 -24.65 -19.31 -6.78
C SER A 90 -26.04 -19.76 -6.34
N HIS A 91 -26.22 -20.92 -5.69
CA HIS A 91 -27.57 -21.45 -5.49
C HIS A 91 -28.23 -21.36 -4.10
N ASP A 92 -27.52 -21.00 -3.01
CA ASP A 92 -28.13 -21.07 -1.66
C ASP A 92 -28.11 -19.79 -0.80
N TYR A 93 -27.82 -18.61 -1.37
CA TYR A 93 -27.82 -17.36 -0.60
C TYR A 93 -28.66 -16.27 -1.29
N LEU A 94 -29.97 -16.49 -1.33
CA LEU A 94 -30.95 -15.51 -1.77
C LEU A 94 -31.92 -15.19 -0.62
N ASP A 95 -31.63 -14.13 0.14
CA ASP A 95 -32.63 -13.10 0.46
C ASP A 95 -31.98 -11.90 1.15
N ALA A 96 -31.75 -10.85 0.36
CA ALA A 96 -31.02 -9.64 0.75
C ALA A 96 -31.92 -8.50 1.29
N ASN A 97 -33.13 -8.81 1.79
CA ASN A 97 -34.09 -7.79 2.23
C ASN A 97 -34.66 -8.04 3.64
N SER A 98 -33.95 -8.77 4.50
CA SER A 98 -34.35 -8.94 5.90
C SER A 98 -33.39 -8.22 6.85
N PRO A 99 -33.88 -7.46 7.86
CA PRO A 99 -33.03 -6.88 8.91
C PRO A 99 -32.39 -7.95 9.82
N ASN A 100 -32.72 -9.23 9.61
CA ASN A 100 -32.06 -10.36 10.24
C ASN A 100 -30.87 -10.79 9.37
N PHE A 101 -29.69 -10.25 9.68
CA PHE A 101 -28.37 -10.57 9.10
C PHE A 101 -28.01 -12.07 9.08
N CYS A 102 -28.80 -12.91 9.77
CA CYS A 102 -28.62 -14.35 9.94
C CYS A 102 -29.94 -15.06 9.55
N GLY A 103 -30.07 -15.45 8.28
CA GLY A 103 -31.23 -16.19 7.79
C GLY A 103 -31.23 -17.67 8.23
N HIS A 104 -32.42 -18.20 8.54
CA HIS A 104 -32.81 -19.61 8.73
C HIS A 104 -32.24 -20.43 9.90
N HIS A 105 -31.18 -19.98 10.59
CA HIS A 105 -30.74 -20.58 11.85
C HIS A 105 -31.09 -19.59 12.96
N GLY A 106 -31.88 -20.03 13.95
CA GLY A 106 -32.42 -19.16 15.00
C GLY A 106 -31.39 -18.23 15.67
N ASP A 107 -31.88 -17.21 16.36
CA ASP A 107 -31.06 -16.11 16.86
C ASP A 107 -29.80 -16.61 17.60
N PRO A 108 -28.60 -16.14 17.21
CA PRO A 108 -27.36 -16.59 17.83
C PRO A 108 -27.34 -16.20 19.32
N GLU A 109 -27.18 -17.20 20.19
CA GLU A 109 -27.19 -17.00 21.65
C GLU A 109 -25.93 -16.28 22.18
N LYS A 110 -24.81 -16.41 21.45
CA LYS A 110 -23.48 -15.95 21.89
C LYS A 110 -23.13 -14.60 21.28
N THR A 111 -22.52 -13.72 22.09
CA THR A 111 -21.84 -12.51 21.60
C THR A 111 -20.63 -12.86 20.73
N THR A 112 -20.09 -11.90 19.97
CA THR A 112 -18.88 -12.11 19.16
C THR A 112 -17.72 -12.61 20.01
N TYR A 113 -17.48 -12.00 21.19
CA TYR A 113 -16.45 -12.47 22.13
C TYR A 113 -16.70 -13.90 22.63
N GLN A 114 -17.93 -14.23 23.03
CA GLN A 114 -18.28 -15.58 23.47
C GLN A 114 -18.13 -16.62 22.35
N LEU A 115 -18.46 -16.25 21.11
CA LEU A 115 -18.33 -17.11 19.94
C LEU A 115 -16.87 -17.43 19.65
N ILE A 116 -16.00 -16.41 19.58
CA ILE A 116 -14.55 -16.60 19.34
C ILE A 116 -13.89 -17.37 20.50
N ASN A 117 -14.33 -17.13 21.73
CA ASN A 117 -13.80 -17.84 22.88
C ASN A 117 -14.31 -19.28 22.90
N SER A 118 -15.54 -19.59 22.48
CA SER A 118 -16.03 -20.97 22.49
C SER A 118 -15.46 -21.85 21.36
N THR A 119 -14.93 -21.24 20.30
CA THR A 119 -14.44 -21.93 19.12
C THR A 119 -13.00 -22.43 19.31
N LYS A 120 -12.77 -23.74 19.11
CA LYS A 120 -11.48 -24.42 19.39
C LYS A 120 -10.27 -23.87 18.63
N ARG A 121 -10.48 -23.25 17.47
CA ARG A 121 -9.41 -22.81 16.53
C ARG A 121 -9.15 -21.30 16.55
N THR A 122 -9.76 -20.58 17.49
CA THR A 122 -9.68 -19.11 17.63
C THR A 122 -9.35 -18.71 19.07
N LYS A 123 -8.92 -19.66 19.89
CA LYS A 123 -8.70 -19.48 21.34
C LYS A 123 -7.56 -18.53 21.61
N LEU A 124 -6.53 -18.51 20.77
CA LEU A 124 -5.38 -17.65 20.95
C LEU A 124 -5.73 -16.19 20.68
N PHE A 125 -6.52 -15.93 19.63
CA PHE A 125 -7.02 -14.58 19.38
C PHE A 125 -7.93 -14.10 20.51
N ALA A 126 -8.84 -14.96 20.99
CA ALA A 126 -9.68 -14.63 22.16
C ALA A 126 -8.84 -14.31 23.41
N LYS A 127 -7.70 -14.99 23.62
CA LYS A 127 -6.74 -14.71 24.70
C LYS A 127 -5.99 -13.38 24.51
N LEU A 128 -5.82 -12.90 23.28
CA LEU A 128 -5.29 -11.55 23.04
C LEU A 128 -6.33 -10.50 23.39
N VAL A 129 -7.57 -10.69 22.93
CA VAL A 129 -8.69 -9.78 23.23
C VAL A 129 -8.91 -9.69 24.75
N SER A 130 -8.85 -10.81 25.48
CA SER A 130 -9.09 -10.85 26.93
C SER A 130 -8.08 -10.07 27.77
N GLN A 131 -7.03 -9.48 27.17
CA GLN A 131 -6.08 -8.60 27.85
C GLN A 131 -6.57 -7.16 27.93
N PHE A 132 -7.65 -6.82 27.23
CA PHE A 132 -8.16 -5.46 27.06
C PHE A 132 -9.66 -5.41 27.38
N ASP A 133 -10.00 -5.00 28.61
CA ASP A 133 -11.38 -4.99 29.10
C ASP A 133 -12.30 -4.12 28.21
N ASP A 134 -11.79 -3.00 27.69
CA ASP A 134 -12.52 -2.11 26.79
C ASP A 134 -12.93 -2.79 25.47
N ILE A 135 -12.06 -3.64 24.92
CA ILE A 135 -12.37 -4.40 23.70
C ILE A 135 -13.32 -5.57 24.02
N VAL A 136 -13.14 -6.23 25.16
CA VAL A 136 -14.05 -7.30 25.61
C VAL A 136 -15.46 -6.76 25.82
N ASP A 137 -15.58 -5.59 26.45
CA ASP A 137 -16.86 -4.91 26.67
C ASP A 137 -17.52 -4.53 25.35
N LEU A 138 -16.74 -3.99 24.40
CA LEU A 138 -17.22 -3.69 23.06
C LEU A 138 -17.77 -4.94 22.35
N LEU A 139 -17.02 -6.05 22.38
CA LEU A 139 -17.41 -7.29 21.72
C LEU A 139 -18.49 -8.10 22.47
N ASN A 140 -18.85 -7.72 23.70
CA ASN A 140 -20.01 -8.26 24.40
C ASN A 140 -21.24 -7.34 24.33
N SER A 141 -21.02 -6.05 24.12
CA SER A 141 -22.07 -5.04 23.99
C SER A 141 -22.95 -5.30 22.77
N THR A 142 -24.26 -5.12 22.94
CA THR A 142 -25.25 -5.17 21.85
C THR A 142 -25.63 -3.77 21.35
N LYS A 143 -24.86 -2.73 21.72
CA LYS A 143 -25.14 -1.34 21.33
C LYS A 143 -24.80 -1.09 19.87
N GLU A 144 -23.68 -1.65 19.41
CA GLU A 144 -23.16 -1.51 18.06
C GLU A 144 -22.81 -2.90 17.52
N ASN A 145 -23.02 -3.09 16.22
CA ASN A 145 -22.67 -4.33 15.56
C ASN A 145 -21.34 -4.17 14.83
N HIS A 146 -20.44 -5.12 15.02
CA HIS A 146 -19.12 -5.12 14.36
C HIS A 146 -18.89 -6.42 13.60
N THR A 147 -17.89 -6.42 12.73
CA THR A 147 -17.35 -7.66 12.16
C THR A 147 -15.95 -7.90 12.65
N VAL A 148 -15.74 -9.05 13.29
CA VAL A 148 -14.43 -9.44 13.83
C VAL A 148 -13.76 -10.39 12.84
N LEU A 149 -12.60 -9.99 12.34
CA LEU A 149 -11.74 -10.79 11.48
C LEU A 149 -10.79 -11.60 12.37
N VAL A 150 -10.99 -12.91 12.47
CA VAL A 150 -10.30 -13.73 13.46
C VAL A 150 -9.31 -14.67 12.78
N PRO A 151 -7.99 -14.49 12.96
CA PRO A 151 -7.02 -15.43 12.45
C PRO A 151 -7.14 -16.78 13.15
N ARG A 152 -6.98 -17.87 12.41
CA ARG A 152 -6.86 -19.21 13.00
C ARG A 152 -5.67 -19.26 13.95
N ASP A 153 -5.79 -20.05 15.01
CA ASP A 153 -4.72 -20.24 16.01
C ASP A 153 -3.38 -20.66 15.38
N LYS A 154 -3.41 -21.47 14.30
CA LYS A 154 -2.21 -21.85 13.55
C LYS A 154 -1.48 -20.64 12.95
N ALA A 155 -2.22 -19.67 12.41
CA ALA A 155 -1.66 -18.46 11.82
C ALA A 155 -1.02 -17.58 12.89
N LEU A 156 -1.72 -17.41 14.02
CA LEU A 156 -1.27 -16.59 15.12
C LEU A 156 -0.02 -17.19 15.81
N GLN A 157 0.05 -18.52 15.93
CA GLN A 157 1.24 -19.22 16.44
C GLN A 157 2.47 -19.03 15.54
N LYS A 158 2.31 -19.10 14.21
CA LYS A 158 3.41 -18.87 13.25
C LYS A 158 3.96 -17.44 13.39
N ALA A 159 3.09 -16.48 13.66
CA ALA A 159 3.44 -15.07 13.71
C ALA A 159 4.01 -14.62 15.07
N MET A 160 3.47 -15.12 16.18
CA MET A 160 3.82 -14.71 17.54
C MET A 160 4.99 -15.53 18.12
N ASN A 161 6.19 -15.33 17.58
CA ASN A 161 7.41 -15.94 18.14
C ASN A 161 8.04 -15.10 19.27
N HIS A 162 7.62 -13.84 19.42
CA HIS A 162 8.08 -12.91 20.45
C HIS A 162 6.89 -12.31 21.18
N HIS A 163 7.10 -11.84 22.41
CA HIS A 163 6.07 -11.16 23.20
C HIS A 163 6.07 -9.66 22.83
N PRO A 164 5.07 -9.17 22.06
CA PRO A 164 5.03 -7.77 21.68
C PRO A 164 4.70 -6.89 22.89
N PRO A 165 5.07 -5.60 22.88
CA PRO A 165 4.54 -4.63 23.82
C PRO A 165 2.99 -4.65 23.81
N LYS A 166 2.37 -4.50 24.98
CA LYS A 166 0.91 -4.56 25.14
C LYS A 166 0.17 -3.58 24.23
N GLU A 167 0.71 -2.37 24.06
CA GLU A 167 0.12 -1.36 23.18
C GLU A 167 0.02 -1.83 21.73
N TYR A 168 1.06 -2.50 21.24
CA TYR A 168 1.07 -3.04 19.89
C TYR A 168 0.09 -4.21 19.74
N VAL A 169 -0.06 -5.06 20.76
CA VAL A 169 -1.09 -6.11 20.76
C VAL A 169 -2.49 -5.49 20.72
N LYS A 170 -2.72 -4.36 21.42
CA LYS A 170 -4.00 -3.65 21.36
C LYS A 170 -4.30 -3.14 19.95
N LYS A 171 -3.34 -2.46 19.31
CA LYS A 171 -3.45 -1.99 17.93
C LYS A 171 -3.72 -3.13 16.95
N PHE A 172 -3.02 -4.25 17.13
CA PHE A 172 -3.25 -5.47 16.35
C PHE A 172 -4.68 -6.00 16.49
N VAL A 173 -5.22 -6.08 17.70
CA VAL A 173 -6.61 -6.52 17.94
C VAL A 173 -7.61 -5.55 17.33
N GLN A 174 -7.43 -4.24 17.52
CA GLN A 174 -8.30 -3.20 16.94
C GLN A 174 -8.32 -3.26 15.41
N TYR A 175 -7.18 -3.56 14.78
CA TYR A 175 -7.07 -3.69 13.33
C TYR A 175 -7.85 -4.89 12.76
N HIS A 176 -8.12 -5.90 13.59
CA HIS A 176 -8.94 -7.06 13.23
C HIS A 176 -10.43 -6.85 13.47
N ILE A 177 -10.86 -5.69 13.95
CA ILE A 177 -12.27 -5.39 14.17
C ILE A 177 -12.69 -4.31 13.18
N LEU A 178 -13.67 -4.63 12.34
CA LEU A 178 -14.27 -3.70 11.41
C LEU A 178 -15.24 -2.78 12.15
N LYS A 179 -15.16 -1.47 11.85
CA LYS A 179 -16.01 -0.45 12.48
C LYS A 179 -17.48 -0.69 12.18
N GLU A 180 -17.78 -1.18 10.99
CA GLU A 180 -19.13 -1.54 10.53
C GLU A 180 -19.30 -3.07 10.41
N PRO A 181 -20.53 -3.58 10.57
CA PRO A 181 -20.82 -4.97 10.25
C PRO A 181 -20.75 -5.18 8.73
N LYS A 182 -19.96 -6.17 8.29
CA LYS A 182 -19.78 -6.54 6.89
C LYS A 182 -19.78 -8.06 6.74
N THR A 183 -20.68 -8.55 5.89
CA THR A 183 -20.67 -9.93 5.38
C THR A 183 -19.49 -10.16 4.46
N ALA A 184 -19.14 -11.42 4.20
CA ALA A 184 -18.09 -11.77 3.24
C ALA A 184 -18.41 -11.25 1.84
N ARG A 185 -19.69 -11.18 1.47
CA ARG A 185 -20.15 -10.56 0.22
C ARG A 185 -19.85 -9.06 0.20
N GLU A 186 -20.19 -8.32 1.25
CA GLU A 186 -19.92 -6.88 1.31
C GLU A 186 -18.42 -6.58 1.38
N ILE A 187 -17.65 -7.43 2.08
CA ILE A 187 -16.17 -7.37 2.07
C ILE A 187 -15.66 -7.55 0.64
N PHE A 188 -16.21 -8.51 -0.11
CA PHE A 188 -15.86 -8.72 -1.50
C PHE A 188 -16.17 -7.48 -2.36
N HIS A 189 -17.27 -6.78 -2.15
CA HIS A 189 -17.59 -5.58 -2.94
C HIS A 189 -16.77 -4.34 -2.57
N SER A 190 -16.24 -4.27 -1.35
CA SER A 190 -15.47 -3.13 -0.85
C SER A 190 -14.01 -3.21 -1.29
N ARG A 191 -13.35 -2.11 -1.70
CA ARG A 191 -11.90 -2.11 -1.97
C ARG A 191 -11.10 -1.81 -0.72
N THR A 192 -11.63 -0.96 0.15
CA THR A 192 -11.05 -0.66 1.45
C THR A 192 -12.11 -0.62 2.55
N ILE A 193 -11.78 -1.10 3.74
CA ILE A 193 -12.75 -1.24 4.85
C ILE A 193 -12.15 -0.64 6.11
N ARG A 194 -12.95 0.14 6.83
CA ARG A 194 -12.56 0.81 8.08
C ARG A 194 -12.46 -0.17 9.24
N THR A 195 -11.39 -0.06 10.01
CA THR A 195 -11.18 -0.83 11.25
C THR A 195 -11.40 0.06 12.48
N LEU A 196 -11.33 -0.52 13.68
CA LEU A 196 -11.29 0.24 14.93
C LEU A 196 -9.90 0.77 15.29
N LEU A 197 -8.88 0.47 14.48
CA LEU A 197 -7.55 1.00 14.71
C LEU A 197 -7.52 2.47 14.31
N GLU A 198 -7.31 3.33 15.29
CA GLU A 198 -7.05 4.76 15.09
C GLU A 198 -5.54 5.00 15.11
N GLN A 199 -5.06 5.86 14.21
CA GLN A 199 -3.65 6.27 14.13
C GLN A 199 -3.60 7.80 14.10
N SER A 200 -2.80 8.39 14.98
CA SER A 200 -2.58 9.84 15.01
C SER A 200 -2.13 10.40 13.66
N GLU A 201 -1.37 9.61 12.92
CA GLU A 201 -0.82 9.94 11.62
C GLU A 201 -1.89 10.08 10.54
N LEU A 202 -3.09 9.55 10.73
CA LEU A 202 -4.23 9.71 9.82
C LEU A 202 -5.23 10.80 10.27
N GLY A 203 -4.98 11.44 11.42
CA GLY A 203 -5.88 12.44 11.98
C GLY A 203 -7.18 11.81 12.47
N ASP A 204 -8.32 12.39 12.07
CA ASP A 204 -9.65 11.91 12.44
C ASP A 204 -10.12 10.70 11.59
N HIS A 205 -9.23 10.06 10.84
CA HIS A 205 -9.57 8.97 9.93
C HIS A 205 -9.13 7.62 10.45
N ASP A 206 -10.02 6.64 10.28
CA ASP A 206 -9.80 5.25 10.69
C ASP A 206 -8.76 4.57 9.80
N GLN A 207 -7.90 3.73 10.40
CA GLN A 207 -7.04 2.84 9.62
C GLN A 207 -7.90 1.83 8.86
N ARG A 208 -7.55 1.59 7.59
CA ARG A 208 -8.30 0.71 6.69
C ARG A 208 -7.54 -0.59 6.41
N ILE A 209 -8.28 -1.61 5.98
CA ILE A 209 -7.72 -2.79 5.30
C ILE A 209 -8.03 -2.68 3.80
N SER A 210 -7.15 -3.21 2.96
CA SER A 210 -7.36 -3.29 1.50
C SER A 210 -7.86 -4.68 1.13
N THR A 211 -8.82 -4.76 0.22
CA THR A 211 -9.27 -6.04 -0.33
C THR A 211 -8.93 -6.10 -1.82
N GLN A 212 -8.08 -7.06 -2.18
CA GLN A 212 -7.48 -7.17 -3.50
C GLN A 212 -7.56 -8.60 -4.00
N PHE A 213 -7.46 -8.82 -5.31
CA PHE A 213 -7.28 -10.17 -5.83
C PHE A 213 -5.80 -10.55 -5.78
N GLY A 214 -5.53 -11.69 -5.18
CA GLY A 214 -4.21 -12.31 -5.16
C GLY A 214 -4.28 -13.75 -5.67
N VAL A 215 -3.18 -14.47 -5.51
CA VAL A 215 -3.15 -15.91 -5.75
C VAL A 215 -4.14 -16.58 -4.79
N GLY A 216 -5.06 -17.40 -5.32
CA GLY A 216 -6.08 -18.06 -4.49
C GLY A 216 -7.35 -17.24 -4.22
N GLY A 217 -7.52 -16.09 -4.85
CA GLY A 217 -8.79 -15.33 -4.84
C GLY A 217 -8.72 -14.02 -4.08
N LEU A 218 -9.80 -13.67 -3.37
CA LEU A 218 -9.87 -12.43 -2.59
C LEU A 218 -8.90 -12.49 -1.40
N THR A 219 -8.07 -11.46 -1.27
CA THR A 219 -7.13 -11.26 -0.17
C THR A 219 -7.49 -9.99 0.60
N LEU A 220 -7.25 -10.01 1.90
CA LEU A 220 -7.22 -8.87 2.80
C LEU A 220 -5.75 -8.54 3.06
N ASN A 221 -5.35 -7.29 2.80
CA ASN A 221 -3.97 -6.82 2.83
C ASN A 221 -2.99 -7.77 2.11
N TYR A 222 -3.36 -8.21 0.91
CA TYR A 222 -2.53 -9.02 -0.01
C TYR A 222 -2.16 -10.44 0.45
N ILE A 223 -2.46 -10.85 1.69
CA ILE A 223 -2.09 -12.19 2.20
C ILE A 223 -3.24 -12.98 2.81
N SER A 224 -4.23 -12.31 3.43
CA SER A 224 -5.21 -13.01 4.26
C SER A 224 -6.48 -13.37 3.51
N HIS A 225 -6.89 -14.64 3.58
CA HIS A 225 -8.13 -15.12 2.98
C HIS A 225 -9.16 -15.44 4.04
N ILE A 226 -10.43 -15.17 3.72
CA ILE A 226 -11.57 -15.62 4.55
C ILE A 226 -11.80 -17.10 4.27
N VAL A 227 -11.51 -17.95 5.26
CA VAL A 227 -11.68 -19.41 5.17
C VAL A 227 -12.98 -19.91 5.76
N LYS A 228 -13.61 -19.14 6.65
CA LYS A 228 -14.95 -19.43 7.15
C LYS A 228 -15.73 -18.12 7.27
N PRO A 229 -16.58 -17.82 6.30
CA PRO A 229 -17.31 -16.58 6.27
C PRO A 229 -18.53 -16.58 7.20
N ASP A 230 -19.01 -15.38 7.52
CA ASP A 230 -20.37 -15.07 8.00
C ASP A 230 -20.82 -15.87 9.23
N LEU A 231 -19.94 -16.04 10.21
CA LEU A 231 -20.33 -16.63 11.48
C LEU A 231 -21.13 -15.64 12.31
N CYS A 232 -22.42 -15.92 12.42
CA CYS A 232 -23.37 -15.13 13.17
C CYS A 232 -23.12 -15.12 14.68
N ALA A 233 -23.11 -13.92 15.26
CA ALA A 233 -23.13 -13.67 16.69
C ALA A 233 -24.27 -12.69 17.03
N LYS A 234 -24.65 -12.64 18.30
CA LYS A 234 -25.76 -11.79 18.80
C LYS A 234 -25.61 -10.30 18.48
N ASN A 235 -24.37 -9.82 18.40
CA ASN A 235 -23.99 -8.41 18.23
C ASN A 235 -23.03 -8.21 17.06
N GLY A 236 -23.09 -9.07 16.04
CA GLY A 236 -22.26 -8.90 14.85
C GLY A 236 -21.90 -10.19 14.11
N LEU A 237 -20.80 -10.12 13.35
CA LEU A 237 -20.31 -11.21 12.51
C LEU A 237 -18.86 -11.54 12.86
N VAL A 238 -18.48 -12.79 12.61
CA VAL A 238 -17.11 -13.25 12.73
C VAL A 238 -16.67 -13.87 11.40
N GLN A 239 -15.57 -13.37 10.83
CA GLN A 239 -14.95 -13.91 9.62
C GLN A 239 -13.65 -14.59 10.02
N ILE A 240 -13.49 -15.89 9.77
CA ILE A 240 -12.24 -16.59 10.11
C ILE A 240 -11.23 -16.45 8.99
N LEU A 241 -10.01 -16.04 9.33
CA LEU A 241 -8.90 -15.84 8.41
C LEU A 241 -7.87 -16.98 8.49
N ASP A 242 -7.25 -17.30 7.37
CA ASP A 242 -6.10 -18.22 7.35
C ASP A 242 -4.77 -17.60 7.80
N HIS A 243 -4.71 -16.28 7.83
CA HIS A 243 -3.54 -15.43 8.03
C HIS A 243 -3.92 -14.24 8.93
N ILE A 244 -2.96 -13.71 9.69
CA ILE A 244 -3.11 -12.50 10.49
C ILE A 244 -3.07 -11.24 9.61
N LEU A 245 -3.76 -10.18 10.06
CA LEU A 245 -3.64 -8.83 9.50
C LEU A 245 -2.64 -8.03 10.34
N LEU A 246 -1.53 -7.64 9.73
CA LEU A 246 -0.59 -6.74 10.39
C LEU A 246 -1.07 -5.30 10.24
N PRO A 247 -1.12 -4.51 11.34
CA PRO A 247 -1.20 -3.06 11.22
C PRO A 247 -0.14 -2.56 10.24
N PRO A 248 -0.48 -1.62 9.35
CA PRO A 248 0.40 -1.22 8.26
C PRO A 248 1.65 -0.52 8.77
N PHE A 249 2.73 -0.61 7.99
CA PHE A 249 3.96 0.15 8.21
C PHE A 249 3.81 1.58 7.70
N GLN A 250 4.75 2.47 8.06
CA GLN A 250 4.82 3.78 7.42
C GLN A 250 5.07 3.62 5.91
N SER A 251 4.70 4.65 5.16
CA SER A 251 4.82 4.67 3.70
C SER A 251 6.26 4.47 3.24
N SER A 252 7.20 5.23 3.80
CA SER A 252 8.65 5.13 3.61
C SER A 252 9.21 3.73 3.88
N ASP A 253 8.84 3.12 5.00
CA ASP A 253 9.26 1.77 5.37
C ASP A 253 8.69 0.73 4.39
N THR A 254 7.42 0.89 4.01
CA THR A 254 6.76 0.03 3.02
C THR A 254 7.49 0.05 1.68
N LEU A 255 7.91 1.24 1.22
CA LEU A 255 8.70 1.38 -0.01
C LEU A 255 10.09 0.72 0.11
N SER A 256 10.76 0.91 1.26
CA SER A 256 12.09 0.36 1.54
C SER A 256 12.12 -1.17 1.60
N LEU A 257 11.00 -1.79 2.00
CA LEU A 257 10.87 -3.23 2.18
C LEU A 257 10.60 -3.99 0.86
N VAL A 258 10.36 -3.28 -0.25
CA VAL A 258 10.12 -3.87 -1.58
C VAL A 258 11.09 -3.28 -2.63
N PRO A 259 12.41 -3.45 -2.47
CA PRO A 259 13.42 -2.82 -3.33
C PRO A 259 13.38 -3.33 -4.78
N SER A 260 12.94 -4.58 -5.00
CA SER A 260 12.68 -5.16 -6.32
C SER A 260 11.76 -4.29 -7.17
N VAL A 261 10.82 -3.58 -6.54
CA VAL A 261 9.86 -2.68 -7.18
C VAL A 261 10.27 -1.20 -7.04
N PHE A 262 10.81 -0.77 -5.90
CA PHE A 262 10.97 0.65 -5.56
C PHE A 262 12.42 1.13 -5.33
N SER A 263 13.46 0.32 -5.59
CA SER A 263 14.85 0.71 -5.29
C SER A 263 15.29 2.10 -5.81
N ALA A 264 14.89 2.48 -7.03
CA ALA A 264 15.22 3.79 -7.59
C ALA A 264 14.50 4.93 -6.86
N LEU A 265 13.22 4.73 -6.52
CA LEU A 265 12.43 5.68 -5.74
C LEU A 265 13.02 5.84 -4.34
N ASP A 266 13.26 4.73 -3.63
CA ASP A 266 13.82 4.72 -2.28
C ASP A 266 15.18 5.44 -2.24
N PHE A 267 16.08 5.11 -3.17
CA PHE A 267 17.37 5.82 -3.28
C PHE A 267 17.19 7.32 -3.56
N GLY A 268 16.22 7.70 -4.39
CA GLY A 268 15.91 9.10 -4.67
C GLY A 268 15.38 9.86 -3.45
N LEU A 269 14.49 9.23 -2.66
CA LEU A 269 13.97 9.78 -1.41
C LEU A 269 15.10 10.01 -0.39
N TRP A 270 16.01 9.04 -0.24
CA TRP A 270 17.18 9.18 0.61
C TRP A 270 18.10 10.31 0.15
N LYS A 271 18.44 10.33 -1.14
CA LYS A 271 19.36 11.31 -1.72
C LYS A 271 18.86 12.75 -1.58
N THR A 272 17.55 12.95 -1.69
CA THR A 272 16.94 14.29 -1.67
C THR A 272 16.53 14.76 -0.27
N GLY A 273 16.74 13.93 0.77
CA GLY A 273 16.28 14.19 2.14
C GLY A 273 14.76 14.03 2.32
N LEU A 274 14.02 13.62 1.29
CA LEU A 274 12.57 13.43 1.39
C LEU A 274 12.21 12.22 2.26
N TYR A 275 13.10 11.23 2.40
CA TYR A 275 12.88 10.10 3.31
C TYR A 275 12.61 10.54 4.76
N GLU A 276 13.37 11.52 5.25
CA GLU A 276 13.22 12.08 6.59
C GLU A 276 11.92 12.87 6.72
N LYS A 277 11.58 13.66 5.69
CA LYS A 277 10.32 14.42 5.62
C LYS A 277 9.08 13.52 5.61
N LEU A 278 9.16 12.37 4.94
CA LEU A 278 8.08 11.37 4.94
C LEU A 278 7.89 10.76 6.34
N ASN A 279 8.98 10.44 7.02
CA ASN A 279 8.95 9.89 8.38
C ASN A 279 8.52 10.90 9.44
N ASP A 280 8.66 12.19 9.16
CA ASP A 280 8.24 13.26 10.07
C ASP A 280 6.72 13.44 10.03
N THR A 281 6.03 12.60 10.79
CA THR A 281 4.57 12.62 10.97
C THR A 281 4.09 13.80 11.83
N SER A 282 4.99 14.67 12.32
CA SER A 282 4.59 15.93 12.95
C SER A 282 4.26 17.02 11.93
N SER A 283 4.81 16.88 10.71
CA SER A 283 4.70 17.88 9.64
C SER A 283 3.49 17.67 8.72
N HIS A 284 2.83 16.50 8.81
CA HIS A 284 1.66 16.16 8.00
C HIS A 284 0.74 15.16 8.70
N THR A 285 -0.51 15.13 8.25
CA THR A 285 -1.54 14.20 8.74
C THR A 285 -2.19 13.54 7.55
N GLY A 286 -1.95 12.25 7.36
CA GLY A 286 -2.36 11.49 6.20
C GLY A 286 -1.60 11.90 4.93
N GLY A 287 -1.52 10.96 3.99
CA GLY A 287 -0.86 11.20 2.73
C GLY A 287 -1.33 10.26 1.62
N THR A 288 -1.15 10.72 0.39
CA THR A 288 -1.29 9.91 -0.82
C THR A 288 0.04 9.92 -1.55
N PHE A 289 0.64 8.74 -1.69
CA PHE A 289 1.96 8.55 -2.27
C PHE A 289 1.83 7.86 -3.62
N PHE A 290 2.16 8.58 -4.69
CA PHE A 290 2.20 8.00 -6.02
C PHE A 290 3.59 7.44 -6.28
N ALA A 291 3.81 6.15 -6.01
CA ALA A 291 5.12 5.54 -6.02
C ALA A 291 5.52 5.03 -7.42
N PRO A 292 6.43 5.71 -8.15
CA PRO A 292 6.94 5.19 -9.41
C PRO A 292 7.81 3.94 -9.19
N THR A 293 7.58 2.91 -10.00
CA THR A 293 8.38 1.68 -9.97
C THR A 293 9.76 1.87 -10.61
N ASN A 294 10.67 0.91 -10.38
CA ASN A 294 11.94 0.81 -11.09
C ASN A 294 11.76 0.83 -12.63
N ILE A 295 10.63 0.31 -13.12
CA ILE A 295 10.29 0.35 -14.55
C ILE A 295 9.95 1.76 -14.98
N ALA A 296 9.18 2.50 -14.19
CA ALA A 296 8.85 3.90 -14.47
C ALA A 296 10.11 4.73 -14.67
N PHE A 297 11.10 4.61 -13.77
CA PHE A 297 12.39 5.27 -13.92
C PHE A 297 13.12 4.79 -15.18
N ARG A 298 13.16 3.48 -15.47
CA ARG A 298 13.80 2.97 -16.69
C ARG A 298 13.23 3.59 -17.96
N LYS A 299 11.92 3.84 -18.02
CA LYS A 299 11.26 4.48 -19.18
C LYS A 299 11.70 5.93 -19.42
N LEU A 300 12.21 6.65 -18.41
CA LEU A 300 12.80 7.99 -18.60
C LEU A 300 14.07 7.97 -19.46
N GLY A 301 14.70 6.81 -19.59
CA GLY A 301 15.93 6.63 -20.34
C GLY A 301 17.20 6.91 -19.52
N PRO A 302 18.34 6.36 -19.95
CA PRO A 302 19.57 6.36 -19.16
C PRO A 302 20.16 7.77 -18.96
N ARG A 303 20.02 8.67 -19.94
CA ARG A 303 20.56 10.04 -19.86
C ARG A 303 19.84 10.88 -18.81
N VAL A 304 18.51 10.83 -18.79
CA VAL A 304 17.68 11.54 -17.81
C VAL A 304 17.93 10.98 -16.41
N ASN A 305 17.95 9.65 -16.25
CA ASN A 305 18.25 9.05 -14.96
C ASN A 305 19.66 9.42 -14.47
N ALA A 306 20.67 9.37 -15.33
CA ALA A 306 22.03 9.78 -14.97
C ALA A 306 22.07 11.24 -14.50
N PHE A 307 21.33 12.14 -15.17
CA PHE A 307 21.19 13.53 -14.75
C PHE A 307 20.49 13.66 -13.39
N LEU A 308 19.28 13.10 -13.24
CA LEU A 308 18.48 13.20 -12.01
C LEU A 308 19.23 12.68 -10.78
N PHE A 309 19.94 11.56 -10.92
CA PHE A 309 20.72 10.95 -9.85
C PHE A 309 22.17 11.46 -9.78
N SER A 310 22.56 12.46 -10.56
CA SER A 310 23.85 13.15 -10.42
C SER A 310 23.82 14.17 -9.27
N ARG A 311 24.94 14.88 -9.03
CA ARG A 311 24.96 16.01 -8.10
C ARG A 311 24.25 17.25 -8.66
N TRP A 312 24.24 17.41 -9.99
CA TRP A 312 23.68 18.58 -10.67
C TRP A 312 22.15 18.50 -10.79
N GLY A 313 21.60 17.30 -11.01
CA GLY A 313 20.16 17.08 -11.12
C GLY A 313 19.45 16.77 -9.81
N GLU A 314 20.15 16.79 -8.67
CA GLU A 314 19.55 16.43 -7.37
C GLU A 314 18.36 17.33 -6.99
N LYS A 315 18.46 18.64 -7.30
CA LYS A 315 17.34 19.57 -7.10
C LYS A 315 16.14 19.24 -8.00
N HIS A 316 16.39 18.84 -9.25
CA HIS A 316 15.35 18.38 -10.18
C HIS A 316 14.72 17.06 -9.72
N LEU A 317 15.53 16.13 -9.21
CA LEU A 317 15.04 14.89 -8.64
C LEU A 317 14.14 15.16 -7.42
N LYS A 318 14.54 16.08 -6.55
CA LYS A 318 13.72 16.49 -5.40
C LYS A 318 12.36 17.05 -5.85
N ALA A 319 12.36 18.02 -6.76
CA ALA A 319 11.13 18.61 -7.28
C ALA A 319 10.22 17.58 -7.99
N LEU A 320 10.83 16.65 -8.72
CA LEU A 320 10.12 15.54 -9.37
C LEU A 320 9.47 14.62 -8.32
N LEU A 321 10.19 14.23 -7.27
CA LEU A 321 9.65 13.38 -6.21
C LEU A 321 8.59 14.10 -5.37
N GLU A 322 8.76 15.39 -5.11
CA GLU A 322 7.74 16.22 -4.44
C GLU A 322 6.42 16.27 -5.23
N TYR A 323 6.47 16.19 -6.56
CA TYR A 323 5.26 16.09 -7.39
C TYR A 323 4.51 14.75 -7.24
N HIS A 324 5.15 13.72 -6.69
CA HIS A 324 4.54 12.41 -6.43
C HIS A 324 3.93 12.28 -5.03
N ILE A 325 4.12 13.27 -4.17
CA ILE A 325 3.74 13.21 -2.77
C ILE A 325 2.63 14.23 -2.50
N VAL A 326 1.54 13.76 -1.90
CA VAL A 326 0.44 14.59 -1.42
C VAL A 326 0.32 14.40 0.09
N PHE A 327 0.45 15.48 0.85
CA PHE A 327 0.22 15.49 2.30
C PHE A 327 -1.14 16.07 2.65
N GLY A 328 -1.72 15.67 3.79
CA GLY A 328 -3.00 16.19 4.27
C GLY A 328 -4.22 15.57 3.59
N HIS A 329 -4.02 14.70 2.60
CA HIS A 329 -5.09 14.08 1.83
C HIS A 329 -4.80 12.60 1.61
N THR A 330 -5.68 11.74 2.13
CA THR A 330 -5.60 10.29 1.93
C THR A 330 -6.71 9.84 0.96
N LEU A 331 -6.33 9.63 -0.30
CA LEU A 331 -7.22 9.22 -1.38
C LEU A 331 -7.12 7.72 -1.62
N TYR A 332 -8.12 6.95 -1.18
CA TYR A 332 -8.30 5.58 -1.61
C TYR A 332 -9.12 5.54 -2.90
N SER A 333 -9.06 4.43 -3.60
CA SER A 333 -9.84 4.25 -4.82
C SER A 333 -11.35 4.26 -4.59
N ASP A 334 -11.82 3.78 -3.43
CA ASP A 334 -13.23 3.65 -3.08
C ASP A 334 -13.69 4.65 -2.00
N ALA A 335 -12.75 5.38 -1.40
CA ALA A 335 -13.03 6.40 -0.40
C ALA A 335 -12.07 7.57 -0.53
N TYR A 336 -12.59 8.79 -0.45
CA TYR A 336 -11.77 9.97 -0.38
C TYR A 336 -11.98 10.69 0.94
N HIS A 337 -10.90 10.85 1.72
CA HIS A 337 -10.95 11.57 2.98
C HIS A 337 -10.75 13.07 2.72
N GLN A 338 -11.86 13.81 2.68
CA GLN A 338 -11.96 15.27 2.57
C GLN A 338 -13.09 15.79 3.48
N PRO A 339 -13.09 17.08 3.86
CA PRO A 339 -14.25 17.71 4.47
C PRO A 339 -15.40 17.80 3.44
N LYS A 340 -16.32 16.83 3.53
CA LYS A 340 -17.67 16.71 2.92
C LYS A 340 -17.81 17.08 1.44
N LYS A 341 -18.11 16.05 0.63
CA LYS A 341 -19.24 16.03 -0.32
C LYS A 341 -19.60 14.57 -0.60
N ASP A 342 -20.74 14.15 -0.04
CA ASP A 342 -21.39 12.87 -0.37
C ASP A 342 -22.01 13.00 -1.76
N GLU A 343 -21.33 12.49 -2.79
CA GLU A 343 -21.98 12.16 -4.06
C GLU A 343 -21.46 10.80 -4.54
N ASP A 344 -22.37 9.81 -4.58
CA ASP A 344 -22.19 8.51 -5.23
C ASP A 344 -22.13 8.67 -6.76
N SER A 345 -21.11 9.37 -7.26
CA SER A 345 -20.81 9.42 -8.69
C SER A 345 -19.94 8.22 -9.08
N LYS A 346 -20.30 7.54 -10.17
CA LYS A 346 -19.49 6.44 -10.75
C LYS A 346 -18.09 6.89 -11.18
N THR A 347 -17.94 8.20 -11.41
CA THR A 347 -16.68 8.85 -11.75
C THR A 347 -16.43 9.98 -10.78
N ILE A 348 -15.33 9.91 -10.05
CA ILE A 348 -14.90 10.94 -9.11
C ILE A 348 -13.70 11.64 -9.72
N HIS A 349 -13.76 12.96 -9.80
CA HIS A 349 -12.64 13.81 -10.18
C HIS A 349 -12.13 14.52 -8.93
N VAL A 350 -10.83 14.43 -8.67
CA VAL A 350 -10.19 15.02 -7.49
C VAL A 350 -8.91 15.74 -7.90
N ASP A 351 -8.79 17.00 -7.53
CA ASP A 351 -7.53 17.73 -7.64
C ASP A 351 -6.80 17.73 -6.29
N LEU A 352 -5.63 17.11 -6.22
CA LEU A 352 -4.80 17.06 -5.02
C LEU A 352 -3.61 18.03 -5.10
N PRO A 353 -3.32 18.82 -4.05
CA PRO A 353 -2.08 19.60 -3.99
C PRO A 353 -0.88 18.68 -3.78
N THR A 354 0.21 18.91 -4.49
CA THR A 354 1.46 18.16 -4.29
C THR A 354 2.41 18.91 -3.36
N LEU A 355 3.48 18.24 -2.89
CA LEU A 355 4.57 18.92 -2.21
C LEU A 355 5.35 19.88 -3.11
N LEU A 356 5.30 19.66 -4.43
CA LEU A 356 5.80 20.65 -5.39
C LEU A 356 4.86 21.86 -5.41
N GLU A 357 5.39 23.04 -5.10
CA GLU A 357 4.58 24.23 -4.85
C GLU A 357 3.73 24.64 -6.06
N ASN A 358 2.48 25.04 -5.81
CA ASN A 358 1.49 25.44 -6.83
C ASN A 358 1.17 24.37 -7.89
N HIS A 359 1.56 23.12 -7.66
CA HIS A 359 1.23 22.01 -8.54
C HIS A 359 0.15 21.13 -7.94
N ARG A 360 -0.73 20.66 -8.81
CA ARG A 360 -1.81 19.77 -8.45
C ARG A 360 -1.78 18.53 -9.36
N LEU A 361 -2.26 17.43 -8.81
CA LEU A 361 -2.55 16.21 -9.55
C LEU A 361 -4.05 16.14 -9.76
N SER A 362 -4.45 15.98 -11.01
CA SER A 362 -5.84 15.79 -11.37
C SER A 362 -6.10 14.28 -11.46
N ILE A 363 -7.04 13.77 -10.67
CA ILE A 363 -7.22 12.34 -10.49
C ILE A 363 -8.65 11.96 -10.86
N ASP A 364 -8.77 11.10 -11.87
CA ASP A 364 -10.02 10.54 -12.32
C ASP A 364 -10.13 9.09 -11.84
N ILE A 365 -11.12 8.82 -11.01
CA ILE A 365 -11.44 7.47 -10.54
C ILE A 365 -12.75 7.04 -11.18
N ALA A 366 -12.71 5.98 -11.97
CA ALA A 366 -13.91 5.33 -12.49
C ALA A 366 -14.14 4.00 -11.76
N ARG A 367 -15.34 3.81 -11.24
CA ARG A 367 -15.75 2.61 -10.50
C ARG A 367 -16.75 1.80 -11.30
N PHE A 368 -16.49 0.50 -11.41
CA PHE A 368 -17.41 -0.47 -11.97
C PHE A 368 -17.46 -1.68 -11.05
N TYR A 369 -18.55 -1.79 -10.28
CA TYR A 369 -18.70 -2.82 -9.24
C TYR A 369 -17.52 -2.74 -8.25
N ARG A 370 -16.82 -3.83 -7.96
CA ARG A 370 -15.61 -3.80 -7.11
C ARG A 370 -14.39 -3.21 -7.81
N PHE A 371 -14.37 -3.17 -9.14
CA PHE A 371 -13.22 -2.70 -9.89
C PHE A 371 -13.21 -1.19 -9.87
N ALA A 372 -12.04 -0.59 -9.62
CA ALA A 372 -11.88 0.84 -9.86
C ALA A 372 -10.56 1.08 -10.59
N THR A 373 -10.63 1.94 -11.60
CA THR A 373 -9.47 2.40 -12.36
C THR A 373 -9.20 3.84 -11.98
N MET A 374 -7.95 4.16 -11.70
CA MET A 374 -7.51 5.52 -11.37
C MET A 374 -6.55 6.01 -12.44
N LYS A 375 -6.81 7.21 -12.95
CA LYS A 375 -5.96 7.92 -13.89
C LYS A 375 -5.49 9.22 -13.27
N ILE A 376 -4.21 9.52 -13.47
CA ILE A 376 -3.57 10.74 -13.00
C ILE A 376 -3.27 11.61 -14.22
N ASN A 377 -3.63 12.89 -14.10
CA ASN A 377 -3.59 13.90 -15.13
C ASN A 377 -4.30 13.47 -16.45
N GLY A 378 -5.25 12.54 -16.37
CA GLY A 378 -6.04 12.03 -17.50
C GLY A 378 -5.43 10.87 -18.31
N PHE A 379 -4.14 10.55 -18.16
CA PHE A 379 -3.45 9.54 -19.00
C PHE A 379 -2.61 8.52 -18.23
N ILE A 380 -2.02 8.88 -17.08
CA ILE A 380 -1.17 7.95 -16.31
C ILE A 380 -2.07 7.00 -15.54
N SER A 381 -2.03 5.72 -15.89
CA SER A 381 -2.83 4.71 -15.21
C SER A 381 -2.11 4.22 -13.96
N VAL A 382 -2.83 4.13 -12.85
CA VAL A 382 -2.33 3.53 -11.62
C VAL A 382 -2.27 2.02 -11.80
N ALA A 383 -1.09 1.44 -11.60
CA ALA A 383 -0.84 0.01 -11.79
C ALA A 383 -1.48 -0.80 -10.65
N SER A 384 -1.14 -0.45 -9.41
CA SER A 384 -1.74 -1.01 -8.20
C SER A 384 -2.19 0.12 -7.28
N SER A 385 -3.38 0.00 -6.70
CA SER A 385 -3.97 1.04 -5.85
C SER A 385 -4.29 0.48 -4.47
N ASP A 386 -4.35 1.35 -3.48
CA ASP A 386 -4.71 1.03 -2.10
C ASP A 386 -3.73 0.08 -1.41
N ILE A 387 -2.42 0.34 -1.54
CA ILE A 387 -1.45 -0.19 -0.58
C ILE A 387 -1.58 0.65 0.69
N ILE A 388 -2.10 0.06 1.75
CA ILE A 388 -2.36 0.76 3.00
C ILE A 388 -1.05 1.02 3.74
N ALA A 389 -0.84 2.28 4.15
CA ALA A 389 0.23 2.70 5.04
C ALA A 389 -0.34 3.26 6.36
N ARG A 390 0.49 3.34 7.39
CA ARG A 390 0.13 3.91 8.71
C ARG A 390 -0.19 5.41 8.62
N ASP A 391 0.51 6.09 7.74
CA ASP A 391 0.47 7.52 7.49
C ASP A 391 -0.30 7.85 6.20
N GLY A 392 -0.98 6.88 5.57
CA GLY A 392 -1.77 7.15 4.39
C GLY A 392 -1.94 5.96 3.45
N VAL A 393 -1.77 6.22 2.15
CA VAL A 393 -1.96 5.22 1.10
C VAL A 393 -0.93 5.38 -0.01
N ILE A 394 -0.42 4.27 -0.52
CA ILE A 394 0.48 4.20 -1.67
C ILE A 394 -0.28 3.70 -2.89
N HIS A 395 -0.11 4.41 -4.01
CA HIS A 395 -0.56 4.02 -5.35
C HIS A 395 0.64 3.85 -6.25
N VAL A 396 0.78 2.66 -6.82
CA VAL A 396 1.94 2.27 -7.62
C VAL A 396 1.78 2.72 -9.06
N LEU A 397 2.81 3.38 -9.59
CA LEU A 397 2.84 3.89 -10.96
C LEU A 397 3.92 3.20 -11.81
N ASN A 398 3.57 2.88 -13.05
CA ASN A 398 4.53 2.41 -14.05
C ASN A 398 5.10 3.54 -14.91
N ASP A 399 4.78 4.78 -14.57
CA ASP A 399 5.23 5.99 -15.25
C ASP A 399 5.59 7.02 -14.18
N VAL A 400 6.59 7.84 -14.47
CA VAL A 400 6.99 8.93 -13.58
C VAL A 400 6.09 10.12 -13.89
N LEU A 401 5.48 10.70 -12.85
CA LEU A 401 4.71 11.93 -12.96
C LEU A 401 5.65 13.08 -13.29
N ILE A 402 5.38 13.77 -14.40
CA ILE A 402 6.10 14.97 -14.82
C ILE A 402 5.07 16.10 -14.98
N PRO A 403 5.28 17.28 -14.36
CA PRO A 403 4.41 18.43 -14.55
C PRO A 403 4.28 18.84 -16.03
N PRO A 404 3.13 19.39 -16.46
CA PRO A 404 2.97 19.88 -17.82
C PRO A 404 3.86 21.13 -18.06
N LYS A 405 4.31 21.37 -19.30
CA LYS A 405 5.09 22.58 -19.64
C LYS A 405 4.20 23.83 -19.59
N HIS A 406 2.98 23.71 -20.11
CA HIS A 406 1.93 24.72 -20.01
C HIS A 406 0.63 24.14 -19.42
N PRO A 407 0.06 24.73 -18.35
CA PRO A 407 -1.12 24.22 -17.65
C PRO A 407 -2.36 23.98 -18.53
N ASN A 408 -2.48 24.70 -19.65
CA ASN A 408 -3.70 24.73 -20.47
C ASN A 408 -3.50 24.34 -21.95
N HIS A 409 -2.28 24.01 -22.40
CA HIS A 409 -1.99 23.86 -23.83
C HIS A 409 -1.27 22.58 -24.24
N ASP A 410 -0.56 21.91 -23.33
CA ASP A 410 0.23 20.74 -23.69
C ASP A 410 -0.43 19.44 -23.25
N ARG A 411 -0.48 18.47 -24.17
CA ARG A 411 -0.52 17.06 -23.74
C ARG A 411 0.83 16.79 -23.04
N TYR A 412 0.77 16.36 -21.80
CA TYR A 412 1.91 15.96 -20.98
C TYR A 412 2.88 15.03 -21.73
N PRO A 413 4.17 14.97 -21.35
CA PRO A 413 5.15 14.13 -22.03
C PRO A 413 4.70 12.68 -21.97
N TYR A 414 4.49 12.07 -23.12
CA TYR A 414 4.18 10.66 -23.23
C TYR A 414 5.45 9.87 -22.94
N ILE A 415 5.40 8.99 -21.95
CA ILE A 415 6.49 8.08 -21.61
C ILE A 415 6.15 6.73 -22.27
N PRO A 416 6.87 6.30 -23.32
CA PRO A 416 6.57 5.07 -24.03
C PRO A 416 6.66 3.85 -23.11
N ARG A 417 5.77 2.87 -23.28
CA ARG A 417 5.87 1.61 -22.54
C ARG A 417 7.01 0.75 -23.11
N PRO A 418 7.71 -0.04 -22.28
CA PRO A 418 8.73 -0.98 -22.75
C PRO A 418 8.15 -1.91 -23.82
N GLY A 419 8.68 -1.85 -25.04
CA GLY A 419 8.24 -2.67 -26.17
C GLY A 419 7.12 -2.08 -27.03
N GLU A 420 6.68 -0.84 -26.76
CA GLU A 420 5.91 -0.05 -27.71
C GLU A 420 6.89 0.69 -28.62
N ASP A 421 6.96 0.29 -29.89
CA ASP A 421 7.65 1.04 -30.93
C ASP A 421 6.75 2.23 -31.32
N ASP A 422 6.73 3.25 -30.46
CA ASP A 422 6.09 4.55 -30.74
C ASP A 422 7.18 5.61 -30.89
N ASP A 423 7.16 6.34 -32.02
CA ASP A 423 8.13 7.38 -32.37
C ASP A 423 7.98 8.66 -31.53
N SER A 424 7.13 8.64 -30.49
CA SER A 424 6.95 9.75 -29.55
C SER A 424 8.23 10.01 -28.73
N PRO A 425 8.70 11.27 -28.63
CA PRO A 425 9.97 11.58 -27.97
C PRO A 425 9.89 11.40 -26.45
N VAL A 426 10.73 10.50 -25.92
CA VAL A 426 11.06 10.42 -24.48
C VAL A 426 11.58 11.78 -24.02
N PRO A 427 11.23 12.27 -22.81
CA PRO A 427 11.73 13.54 -22.30
C PRO A 427 13.27 13.59 -22.33
N THR A 428 13.83 14.68 -22.81
CA THR A 428 15.27 14.96 -22.79
C THR A 428 15.71 15.52 -21.44
N VAL A 429 17.02 15.61 -21.20
CA VAL A 429 17.55 16.24 -19.99
C VAL A 429 17.16 17.72 -19.97
N GLU A 430 17.24 18.37 -21.12
CA GLU A 430 16.85 19.76 -21.34
C GLU A 430 15.35 19.96 -21.03
N ASP A 431 14.48 19.03 -21.43
CA ASP A 431 13.06 19.09 -21.10
C ASP A 431 12.80 19.03 -19.59
N ILE A 432 13.52 18.17 -18.87
CA ILE A 432 13.41 18.06 -17.41
C ILE A 432 13.89 19.35 -16.75
N ILE A 433 15.02 19.87 -17.19
CA ILE A 433 15.58 21.13 -16.70
C ILE A 433 14.58 22.27 -16.91
N GLU A 434 14.06 22.43 -18.13
CA GLU A 434 13.12 23.49 -18.48
C GLU A 434 11.84 23.42 -17.62
N ARG A 435 11.31 22.21 -17.38
CA ARG A 435 10.09 22.01 -16.60
C ARG A 435 10.25 22.31 -15.12
N PHE A 436 11.39 21.94 -14.51
CA PHE A 436 11.55 22.05 -13.06
C PHE A 436 12.34 23.28 -12.61
N ASN A 437 13.16 23.89 -13.48
CA ASN A 437 13.91 25.11 -13.14
C ASN A 437 13.05 26.22 -12.51
N PRO A 438 11.80 26.50 -12.96
CA PRO A 438 10.98 27.53 -12.34
C PRO A 438 10.60 27.26 -10.88
N TYR A 439 10.73 26.01 -10.42
CA TYR A 439 10.26 25.54 -9.11
C TYR A 439 11.40 25.15 -8.18
N ILE A 440 12.61 25.05 -8.71
CA ILE A 440 13.81 24.81 -7.94
C ILE A 440 14.24 26.14 -7.33
N ARG A 441 14.14 26.23 -6.00
CA ARG A 441 14.65 27.41 -5.28
C ARG A 441 16.17 27.50 -5.43
N GLU A 442 16.63 28.68 -5.82
CA GLU A 442 18.02 29.09 -5.64
C GLU A 442 18.23 29.38 -4.15
N ASP A 443 18.41 28.32 -3.38
CA ASP A 443 18.93 28.41 -2.01
C ASP A 443 20.38 28.88 -1.99
#